data_AF-A0A8I0DRI2-F1
#
_entry.id   AF-A0A8I0DRI2-F1
#
_cell.length_a   1.000
_cell.length_b   1.000
_cell.length_c   1.000
_cell.angle_alpha   90.00
_cell.angle_beta   90.00
_cell.angle_gamma   90.00
#
_symmetry.space_group_name_H-M   'P 1'
#
loop_
_entity.id
_entity.type
_entity.pdbx_description
1 polymer ?
#
loop_
_entity_poly.entity_id
_entity_poly.type
_entity_poly.pdbx_seq_one_letter_code
_entity_poly.pdbx_strand_id
1 'polypeptide(L)'
;MNLPTFLRKSDELTKQLSKDQLLAVIHEIARTLPEHKREIFLDTLTAASQTTATDSPKTTCDDHQQLLIELKHNQEILAEINNGIRCLDSEYNEEWDDWYNSDADEVLFSDSMGVLSEIEDTIRLIHKCIDLAVYKEGCELAETLSVLEITAKGDYEDFCGEPLGINDLYEHELLSGSMEKTVRECLYLEYQGNRLEDRAEELLCMIHNFQCYSVRLEDVLQTGNFELPEFEQFLPLWIEYLGTHSGMGVKILLKEAQSMLQDEQQILDTARKYANTCPELYKQILEQNSDPDKNQRMMSIGIEALERISENTKVRSEIALLTAKYACENNQESVCEYCWLEAFRSNPSLVHYLRLRFCGDNWENNKRQAAKICQGLYKTDNELYFMLLFWNKEFDTVMAQGMSVRESLGWSFTFMKEGITSFLLLLYQGTDLPAGLSCLLNYIQQKYEFTAEEFYKGTGHTCTKNSTELLWEIICKWKQEVKISNEDRIRWMNKINQLISLRVDGIMTANRRKYYHECAAFISAYGEVKESHGIIGEKNTFMAEYRKRYPRRSAFIQELVKFGYVK
;
A
#
# COMPACT_ATOMS: atom_id res chain seq x y z
N MET A 1 1.95 -1.22 21.62
CA MET A 1 2.64 -0.22 22.45
C MET A 1 4.05 -0.12 21.91
N ASN A 2 4.50 1.06 21.49
CA ASN A 2 5.86 1.25 20.98
C ASN A 2 6.89 1.15 22.13
N LEU A 3 8.15 0.96 21.78
CA LEU A 3 9.25 0.82 22.74
C LEU A 3 9.39 2.03 23.68
N PRO A 4 9.39 3.30 23.24
CA PRO A 4 9.51 4.44 24.17
C PRO A 4 8.41 4.45 25.25
N THR A 5 7.16 4.16 24.85
CA THR A 5 6.03 4.08 25.79
C THR A 5 6.18 2.91 26.75
N PHE A 6 6.66 1.76 26.25
CA PHE A 6 6.92 0.58 27.07
C PHE A 6 8.01 0.84 28.11
N LEU A 7 9.16 1.39 27.70
CA LEU A 7 10.29 1.69 28.58
C LEU A 7 9.87 2.64 29.70
N ARG A 8 9.24 3.78 29.35
CA ARG A 8 8.78 4.73 30.36
C ARG A 8 7.78 4.13 31.35
N LYS A 9 6.79 3.34 30.87
CA LYS A 9 5.84 2.66 31.77
C LYS A 9 6.52 1.63 32.67
N SER A 10 7.50 0.91 32.12
CA SER A 10 8.35 0.00 32.89
C SER A 10 9.08 0.77 34.00
N ASP A 11 9.66 1.93 33.68
CA ASP A 11 10.36 2.78 34.64
C ASP A 11 9.44 3.36 35.72
N GLU A 12 8.25 3.83 35.34
CA GLU A 12 7.24 4.34 36.27
C GLU A 12 6.77 3.27 37.26
N LEU A 13 6.57 2.03 36.78
CA LEU A 13 6.18 0.90 37.62
C LEU A 13 7.34 0.45 38.51
N THR A 14 8.53 0.29 37.95
CA THR A 14 9.71 -0.16 38.70
C THR A 14 10.14 0.83 39.78
N LYS A 15 9.96 2.14 39.57
CA LYS A 15 10.16 3.17 40.60
C LYS A 15 9.25 3.01 41.82
N GLN A 16 8.09 2.36 41.67
CA GLN A 16 7.14 2.10 42.76
C GLN A 16 7.40 0.77 43.48
N LEU A 17 8.25 -0.10 42.93
CA LEU A 17 8.56 -1.40 43.49
C LEU A 17 9.67 -1.32 44.54
N SER A 18 9.56 -2.12 45.59
CA SER A 18 10.65 -2.33 46.52
C SER A 18 11.77 -3.18 45.90
N LYS A 19 12.95 -3.17 46.51
CA LYS A 19 14.08 -4.00 46.08
C LYS A 19 13.73 -5.50 46.01
N ASP A 20 12.99 -6.00 47.00
CA ASP A 20 12.58 -7.42 47.04
C ASP A 20 11.57 -7.75 45.93
N GLN A 21 10.67 -6.81 45.60
CA GLN A 21 9.73 -6.95 44.50
C GLN A 21 10.46 -6.94 43.15
N LEU A 22 11.46 -6.07 42.97
CA LEU A 22 12.30 -6.05 41.76
C LEU A 22 13.09 -7.36 41.60
N LEU A 23 13.68 -7.87 42.69
CA LEU A 23 14.36 -9.18 42.68
C LEU A 23 13.41 -10.32 42.30
N ALA A 24 12.17 -10.30 42.80
CA ALA A 24 11.16 -11.30 42.45
C ALA A 24 10.78 -11.23 40.96
N VAL A 25 10.69 -10.02 40.38
CA VAL A 25 10.44 -9.83 38.94
C VAL A 25 11.61 -10.38 38.11
N ILE A 26 12.86 -10.04 38.46
CA ILE A 26 14.07 -10.57 37.78
C ILE A 26 14.09 -12.10 37.83
N HIS A 27 13.78 -12.67 39.00
CA HIS A 27 13.72 -14.13 39.17
C HIS A 27 12.64 -14.76 38.27
N GLU A 28 11.45 -14.16 38.17
CA GLU A 28 10.39 -14.67 37.30
C GLU A 28 10.73 -14.57 35.80
N ILE A 29 11.42 -13.50 35.39
CA ILE A 29 11.96 -13.37 34.03
C ILE A 29 12.97 -14.49 33.77
N ALA A 30 13.94 -14.70 34.68
CA ALA A 30 14.94 -15.76 34.56
C ALA A 30 14.31 -17.17 34.48
N ARG A 31 13.28 -17.42 35.31
CA ARG A 31 12.57 -18.72 35.38
C ARG A 31 11.84 -19.08 34.09
N THR A 32 11.35 -18.09 33.35
CA THR A 32 10.55 -18.27 32.14
C THR A 32 11.35 -18.08 30.84
N LEU A 33 12.64 -17.78 30.94
CA LEU A 33 13.48 -17.46 29.80
C LEU A 33 13.81 -18.70 28.94
N PRO A 34 13.60 -18.63 27.60
CA PRO A 34 14.06 -19.66 26.66
C PRO A 34 15.57 -19.87 26.72
N GLU A 35 16.03 -21.11 26.49
CA GLU A 35 17.44 -21.51 26.65
C GLU A 35 18.43 -20.61 25.89
N HIS A 36 18.12 -20.28 24.63
CA HIS A 36 18.96 -19.44 23.77
C HIS A 36 19.10 -17.97 24.23
N LYS A 37 18.31 -17.51 25.21
CA LYS A 37 18.39 -16.14 25.76
C LYS A 37 19.03 -16.07 27.14
N ARG A 38 19.34 -17.22 27.76
CA ARG A 38 19.79 -17.28 29.16
C ARG A 38 21.16 -16.69 29.36
N GLU A 39 22.06 -16.90 28.40
CA GLU A 39 23.43 -16.36 28.45
C GLU A 39 23.40 -14.82 28.42
N ILE A 40 22.71 -14.24 27.43
CA ILE A 40 22.49 -12.79 27.34
C ILE A 40 21.92 -12.21 28.64
N PHE A 41 20.94 -12.88 29.26
CA PHE A 41 20.34 -12.41 30.51
C PHE A 41 21.33 -12.41 31.69
N LEU A 42 22.19 -13.43 31.77
CA LEU A 42 23.25 -13.47 32.78
C LEU A 42 24.31 -12.40 32.51
N ASP A 43 24.62 -12.13 31.25
CA ASP A 43 25.56 -11.07 30.87
C ASP A 43 25.01 -9.69 31.25
N THR A 44 23.72 -9.43 31.02
CA THR A 44 23.05 -8.19 31.44
C THR A 44 23.14 -7.98 32.96
N LEU A 45 22.87 -9.01 33.76
CA LEU A 45 23.01 -8.93 35.24
C LEU A 45 24.46 -8.71 35.68
N THR A 46 25.40 -9.34 34.97
CA THR A 46 26.83 -9.18 35.25
C THR A 46 27.30 -7.77 34.94
N ALA A 47 26.91 -7.20 33.80
CA ALA A 47 27.18 -5.82 33.42
C ALA A 47 26.61 -4.83 34.45
N ALA A 48 25.37 -5.05 34.90
CA ALA A 48 24.73 -4.22 35.91
C ALA A 48 25.50 -4.21 37.25
N SER A 49 26.19 -5.30 37.60
CA SER A 49 27.02 -5.39 38.81
C SER A 49 28.33 -4.59 38.73
N GLN A 50 28.78 -4.24 37.52
CA GLN A 50 30.00 -3.49 37.26
C GLN A 50 29.76 -1.97 37.14
N THR A 51 28.53 -1.54 36.87
CA THR A 51 28.09 -0.13 36.90
C THR A 51 27.97 0.41 38.33
N THR A 52 29.08 0.84 38.94
CA THR A 52 29.06 1.90 39.95
C THR A 52 29.14 3.27 39.26
N ALA A 53 28.43 4.27 39.78
CA ALA A 53 28.09 5.55 39.15
C ALA A 53 29.23 6.50 38.69
N THR A 54 30.44 6.00 38.40
CA THR A 54 31.55 6.80 37.85
C THR A 54 32.47 6.06 36.87
N ASP A 55 32.28 4.78 36.58
CA ASP A 55 33.25 4.04 35.76
C ASP A 55 32.62 3.61 34.42
N SER A 56 33.11 4.23 33.34
CA SER A 56 33.16 3.63 32.00
C SER A 56 33.66 2.18 32.09
N PRO A 57 33.17 1.25 31.24
CA PRO A 57 33.64 -0.14 31.25
C PRO A 57 35.16 -0.14 31.24
N LYS A 58 35.77 -0.99 32.09
CA LYS A 58 37.24 -1.12 32.18
C LYS A 58 37.76 -1.78 30.91
N THR A 59 37.83 -1.03 29.83
CA THR A 59 38.67 -1.33 28.67
C THR A 59 40.11 -1.25 29.17
N THR A 60 40.87 -2.33 29.00
CA THR A 60 42.33 -2.25 29.11
C THR A 60 42.81 -1.22 28.09
N CYS A 61 43.68 -0.30 28.51
CA CYS A 61 44.26 0.75 27.65
C CYS A 61 44.83 0.19 26.32
N ASP A 62 45.26 -1.07 26.33
CA ASP A 62 45.83 -1.81 25.21
C ASP A 62 44.78 -2.14 24.12
N ASP A 63 43.58 -2.62 24.49
CA ASP A 63 42.52 -3.01 23.54
C ASP A 63 41.98 -1.81 22.77
N HIS A 64 41.87 -0.66 23.45
CA HIS A 64 41.44 0.59 22.83
C HIS A 64 42.51 1.12 21.85
N GLN A 65 43.79 1.05 22.21
CA GLN A 65 44.87 1.49 21.30
C GLN A 65 44.96 0.59 20.07
N GLN A 66 44.80 -0.72 20.25
CA GLN A 66 44.78 -1.68 19.17
C GLN A 66 43.61 -1.44 18.20
N LEU A 67 42.40 -1.18 18.73
CA LEU A 67 41.25 -0.85 17.90
C LEU A 67 41.48 0.41 17.06
N LEU A 68 42.06 1.47 17.63
CA LEU A 68 42.37 2.69 16.86
C LEU A 68 43.36 2.45 15.71
N ILE A 69 44.32 1.53 15.90
CA ILE A 69 45.25 1.13 14.83
C ILE A 69 44.50 0.37 13.73
N GLU A 70 43.62 -0.57 14.10
CA GLU A 70 42.79 -1.32 13.16
C GLU A 70 41.88 -0.39 12.35
N LEU A 71 41.22 0.57 13.00
CA LEU A 71 40.35 1.55 12.35
C LEU A 71 41.10 2.39 11.32
N LYS A 72 42.29 2.91 11.69
CA LYS A 72 43.10 3.71 10.78
C LYS A 72 43.57 2.89 9.58
N HIS A 73 44.01 1.66 9.81
CA HIS A 73 44.43 0.78 8.72
C HIS A 73 43.27 0.47 7.77
N ASN A 74 42.09 0.22 8.31
CA ASN A 74 40.89 -0.05 7.53
C ASN A 74 40.46 1.18 6.70
N GLN A 75 40.53 2.39 7.25
CA GLN A 75 40.27 3.62 6.47
C GLN A 75 41.22 3.77 5.26
N GLU A 76 42.50 3.40 5.39
CA GLU A 76 43.45 3.41 4.27
C GLU A 76 43.04 2.41 3.18
N ILE A 77 42.56 1.22 3.57
CA ILE A 77 42.07 0.19 2.63
C ILE A 77 40.78 0.63 1.93
N LEU A 78 39.81 1.19 2.68
CA LEU A 78 38.57 1.72 2.10
C LEU A 78 38.86 2.83 1.10
N ALA A 79 39.86 3.68 1.37
CA ALA A 79 40.31 4.68 0.40
C ALA A 79 40.94 4.04 -0.86
N GLU A 80 41.66 2.92 -0.75
CA GLU A 80 42.15 2.18 -1.93
C GLU A 80 40.99 1.63 -2.77
N ILE A 81 39.97 1.06 -2.12
CA ILE A 81 38.76 0.54 -2.79
C ILE A 81 38.02 1.68 -3.49
N ASN A 82 37.76 2.78 -2.79
CA ASN A 82 37.02 3.93 -3.32
C ASN A 82 37.71 4.62 -4.50
N ASN A 83 39.06 4.53 -4.58
CA ASN A 83 39.82 5.07 -5.71
C ASN A 83 39.97 4.05 -6.87
N GLY A 84 39.31 2.90 -6.80
CA GLY A 84 39.37 1.84 -7.81
C GLY A 84 40.74 1.14 -7.89
N ILE A 85 41.60 1.30 -6.87
CA ILE A 85 42.90 0.60 -6.77
C ILE A 85 42.65 -0.88 -6.49
N ARG A 86 41.70 -1.16 -5.60
CA ARG A 86 41.12 -2.49 -5.40
C ARG A 86 39.70 -2.48 -5.97
N CYS A 87 39.38 -3.47 -6.79
CA CYS A 87 38.10 -3.55 -7.49
C CYS A 87 37.63 -5.00 -7.55
N LEU A 88 36.34 -5.17 -7.83
CA LEU A 88 35.79 -6.46 -8.26
C LEU A 88 36.08 -6.67 -9.75
N ASP A 89 35.95 -7.90 -10.20
CA ASP A 89 35.89 -8.27 -11.61
C ASP A 89 34.46 -8.68 -11.95
N SER A 90 34.01 -8.43 -13.18
CA SER A 90 32.65 -8.68 -13.64
C SER A 90 32.61 -9.28 -15.05
N GLU A 91 31.67 -10.20 -15.26
CA GLU A 91 31.37 -10.81 -16.56
C GLU A 91 29.85 -10.95 -16.74
N TYR A 92 29.35 -10.77 -17.97
CA TYR A 92 27.95 -11.02 -18.28
C TYR A 92 27.65 -12.52 -18.19
N ASN A 93 26.54 -12.84 -17.55
CA ASN A 93 26.08 -14.20 -17.50
C ASN A 93 25.40 -14.57 -18.82
N GLU A 94 26.07 -15.38 -19.65
CA GLU A 94 25.49 -15.88 -20.91
C GLU A 94 24.21 -16.73 -20.70
N GLU A 95 23.98 -17.25 -19.49
CA GLU A 95 22.78 -18.02 -19.15
C GLU A 95 21.57 -17.14 -18.82
N TRP A 96 21.77 -15.84 -18.59
CA TRP A 96 20.71 -14.89 -18.33
C TRP A 96 19.96 -14.52 -19.62
N ASP A 97 18.63 -14.53 -19.54
CA ASP A 97 17.76 -14.13 -20.65
C ASP A 97 16.43 -13.58 -20.11
N ASP A 98 16.12 -12.32 -20.44
CA ASP A 98 14.90 -11.61 -20.05
C ASP A 98 13.58 -12.37 -20.32
N TRP A 99 13.57 -13.30 -21.28
CA TRP A 99 12.39 -14.03 -21.72
C TRP A 99 12.35 -15.46 -21.18
N TYR A 100 13.50 -16.09 -21.02
CA TYR A 100 13.60 -17.53 -20.76
C TYR A 100 14.24 -17.88 -19.42
N ASN A 101 15.07 -17.01 -18.86
CA ASN A 101 15.81 -17.26 -17.62
C ASN A 101 16.16 -15.97 -16.88
N SER A 102 15.13 -15.20 -16.52
CA SER A 102 15.27 -13.96 -15.74
C SER A 102 15.64 -14.19 -14.27
N ASP A 103 15.64 -15.45 -13.83
CA ASP A 103 15.96 -15.84 -12.45
C ASP A 103 17.49 -16.05 -12.25
N ALA A 104 18.28 -16.12 -13.32
CA ALA A 104 19.73 -16.09 -13.23
C ALA A 104 20.21 -14.66 -12.96
N ASP A 105 21.40 -14.49 -12.39
CA ASP A 105 22.00 -13.16 -12.27
C ASP A 105 22.43 -12.68 -13.66
N GLU A 106 22.10 -11.44 -14.01
CA GLU A 106 22.51 -10.83 -15.29
C GLU A 106 24.02 -10.68 -15.39
N VAL A 107 24.67 -10.37 -14.27
CA VAL A 107 26.11 -10.10 -14.16
C VAL A 107 26.67 -10.93 -13.02
N LEU A 108 27.80 -11.58 -13.28
CA LEU A 108 28.56 -12.33 -12.29
C LEU A 108 29.72 -11.47 -11.79
N PHE A 109 29.83 -11.34 -10.47
CA PHE A 109 30.95 -10.64 -9.84
C PHE A 109 31.92 -11.64 -9.21
N SER A 110 33.22 -11.32 -9.28
CA SER A 110 34.27 -12.08 -8.61
C SER A 110 35.26 -11.15 -7.91
N ASP A 111 35.81 -11.61 -6.79
CA ASP A 111 36.67 -10.81 -5.93
C ASP A 111 38.11 -11.34 -5.92
N SER A 112 38.90 -10.94 -6.92
CA SER A 112 40.30 -11.34 -7.02
C SER A 112 41.23 -10.55 -6.09
N MET A 113 40.79 -9.38 -5.61
CA MET A 113 41.59 -8.43 -4.83
C MET A 113 41.22 -8.40 -3.33
N GLY A 114 40.27 -9.23 -2.90
CA GLY A 114 39.85 -9.37 -1.51
C GLY A 114 38.94 -8.23 -1.00
N VAL A 115 38.34 -7.45 -1.88
CA VAL A 115 37.49 -6.29 -1.56
C VAL A 115 36.34 -6.68 -0.63
N LEU A 116 35.64 -7.78 -0.90
CA LEU A 116 34.48 -8.21 -0.13
C LEU A 116 34.88 -8.56 1.30
N SER A 117 36.01 -9.26 1.48
CA SER A 117 36.51 -9.59 2.82
C SER A 117 36.86 -8.33 3.62
N GLU A 118 37.50 -7.33 3.00
CA GLU A 118 37.84 -6.07 3.69
C GLU A 118 36.58 -5.30 4.12
N ILE A 119 35.52 -5.34 3.32
CA ILE A 119 34.22 -4.75 3.68
C ILE A 119 33.58 -5.52 4.85
N GLU A 120 33.61 -6.85 4.84
CA GLU A 120 33.11 -7.65 5.96
C GLU A 120 33.92 -7.42 7.25
N ASP A 121 35.24 -7.26 7.15
CA ASP A 121 36.12 -6.87 8.26
C ASP A 121 35.75 -5.49 8.79
N THR A 122 35.43 -4.54 7.91
CA THR A 122 34.94 -3.20 8.26
C THR A 122 33.64 -3.27 9.07
N ILE A 123 32.67 -4.07 8.62
CA ILE A 123 31.40 -4.26 9.33
C ILE A 123 31.64 -4.87 10.72
N ARG A 124 32.59 -5.81 10.86
CA ARG A 124 32.96 -6.35 12.17
C ARG A 124 33.63 -5.32 13.07
N LEU A 125 34.43 -4.41 12.52
CA LEU A 125 35.01 -3.29 13.27
C LEU A 125 33.96 -2.31 13.76
N ILE A 126 32.94 -2.00 12.94
CA ILE A 126 31.78 -1.19 13.35
C ILE A 126 31.10 -1.80 14.58
N HIS A 127 30.84 -3.11 14.55
CA HIS A 127 30.26 -3.82 15.70
C HIS A 127 31.16 -3.70 16.96
N LYS A 128 32.47 -3.87 16.79
CA LYS A 128 33.47 -3.74 17.87
C LYS A 128 33.53 -2.31 18.44
N CYS A 129 33.36 -1.27 17.62
CA CYS A 129 33.27 0.11 18.08
C CYS A 129 32.07 0.34 19.01
N ILE A 130 30.92 -0.27 18.70
CA ILE A 130 29.73 -0.21 19.54
C ILE A 130 29.98 -0.88 20.89
N ASP A 131 30.54 -2.09 20.88
CA ASP A 131 30.82 -2.87 22.09
C ASP A 131 31.79 -2.15 23.04
N LEU A 132 32.82 -1.51 22.49
CA LEU A 132 33.84 -0.78 23.24
C LEU A 132 33.50 0.69 23.50
N ALA A 133 32.32 1.15 23.07
CA ALA A 133 31.85 2.53 23.17
C ALA A 133 32.81 3.57 22.54
N VAL A 134 33.46 3.21 21.43
CA VAL A 134 34.35 4.08 20.63
C VAL A 134 33.51 4.71 19.51
N TYR A 135 32.60 5.61 19.89
CA TYR A 135 31.54 6.09 19.00
C TYR A 135 32.03 7.07 17.94
N LYS A 136 32.99 7.94 18.26
CA LYS A 136 33.43 8.97 17.31
C LYS A 136 34.15 8.36 16.12
N GLU A 137 35.16 7.54 16.37
CA GLU A 137 35.92 6.87 15.32
C GLU A 137 35.07 5.80 14.62
N GLY A 138 34.12 5.18 15.33
CA GLY A 138 33.11 4.31 14.73
C GLY A 138 32.18 5.05 13.76
N CYS A 139 31.75 6.26 14.10
CA CYS A 139 30.94 7.14 13.25
C CYS A 139 31.69 7.47 11.96
N GLU A 140 32.95 7.94 12.06
CA GLU A 140 33.80 8.23 10.90
C GLU A 140 33.96 6.99 9.96
N LEU A 141 34.04 5.80 10.55
CA LEU A 141 34.08 4.56 9.77
C LEU A 141 32.74 4.23 9.09
N ALA A 142 31.63 4.40 9.81
CA ALA A 142 30.28 4.18 9.28
C ALA A 142 29.94 5.16 8.14
N GLU A 143 30.31 6.43 8.28
CA GLU A 143 30.20 7.44 7.22
C GLU A 143 30.96 7.00 5.97
N THR A 144 32.23 6.60 6.14
CA THR A 144 33.09 6.12 5.04
C THR A 144 32.48 4.91 4.34
N LEU A 145 31.95 3.95 5.12
CA LEU A 145 31.29 2.77 4.57
C LEU A 145 30.01 3.14 3.80
N SER A 146 29.25 4.14 4.27
CA SER A 146 27.97 4.52 3.66
C SER A 146 28.12 5.07 2.24
N VAL A 147 29.21 5.79 1.97
CA VAL A 147 29.49 6.42 0.66
C VAL A 147 30.52 5.64 -0.16
N LEU A 148 30.85 4.41 0.25
CA LEU A 148 31.88 3.62 -0.42
C LEU A 148 31.46 3.28 -1.84
N GLU A 149 32.28 3.67 -2.80
CA GLU A 149 32.11 3.35 -4.23
C GLU A 149 33.04 2.19 -4.61
N ILE A 150 32.46 1.04 -4.95
CA ILE A 150 33.19 -0.17 -5.35
C ILE A 150 33.16 -0.28 -6.87
N THR A 151 34.32 -0.11 -7.51
CA THR A 151 34.45 -0.36 -8.96
C THR A 151 34.45 -1.85 -9.25
N ALA A 152 33.75 -2.27 -10.32
CA ALA A 152 33.82 -3.63 -10.86
C ALA A 152 34.29 -3.59 -12.31
N LYS A 153 35.50 -4.08 -12.59
CA LYS A 153 36.10 -4.06 -13.94
C LYS A 153 35.54 -5.16 -14.81
N GLY A 154 35.58 -4.94 -16.13
CA GLY A 154 35.09 -5.92 -17.11
C GLY A 154 33.74 -5.51 -17.67
N ASP A 155 32.87 -6.49 -17.86
CA ASP A 155 31.63 -6.29 -18.61
C ASP A 155 30.68 -5.29 -17.93
N TYR A 156 30.62 -5.24 -16.59
CA TYR A 156 29.77 -4.28 -15.89
C TYR A 156 30.24 -2.83 -16.10
N GLU A 157 31.55 -2.58 -16.05
CA GLU A 157 32.14 -1.26 -16.30
C GLU A 157 31.88 -0.78 -17.74
N ASP A 158 31.97 -1.70 -18.72
CA ASP A 158 31.82 -1.39 -20.13
C ASP A 158 30.37 -1.00 -20.50
N PHE A 159 29.37 -1.51 -19.78
CA PHE A 159 27.95 -1.34 -20.10
C PHE A 159 27.20 -0.40 -19.14
N CYS A 160 27.41 -0.54 -17.83
CA CYS A 160 26.80 0.30 -16.79
C CYS A 160 27.72 1.46 -16.43
N GLY A 161 28.95 1.13 -16.02
CA GLY A 161 29.99 2.11 -15.67
C GLY A 161 29.77 2.89 -14.36
N GLU A 162 28.69 2.62 -13.62
CA GLU A 162 28.46 3.19 -12.28
C GLU A 162 29.15 2.33 -11.21
N PRO A 163 29.72 2.93 -10.15
CA PRO A 163 30.26 2.15 -9.03
C PRO A 163 29.13 1.50 -8.21
N LEU A 164 29.41 0.33 -7.64
CA LEU A 164 28.52 -0.37 -6.71
C LEU A 164 28.64 0.26 -5.32
N GLY A 165 27.51 0.50 -4.65
CA GLY A 165 27.45 0.81 -3.23
C GLY A 165 27.23 -0.45 -2.38
N ILE A 166 27.17 -0.25 -1.06
CA ILE A 166 26.94 -1.36 -0.11
C ILE A 166 25.58 -2.05 -0.31
N ASN A 167 24.55 -1.30 -0.73
CA ASN A 167 23.24 -1.87 -1.06
C ASN A 167 23.35 -2.88 -2.21
N ASP A 168 24.05 -2.50 -3.29
CA ASP A 168 24.20 -3.34 -4.47
C ASP A 168 24.94 -4.64 -4.14
N LEU A 169 25.94 -4.59 -3.26
CA LEU A 169 26.65 -5.80 -2.81
C LEU A 169 25.74 -6.78 -2.05
N TYR A 170 24.74 -6.28 -1.30
CA TYR A 170 23.74 -7.16 -0.68
C TYR A 170 22.68 -7.64 -1.67
N GLU A 171 22.26 -6.80 -2.62
CA GLU A 171 21.30 -7.18 -3.68
C GLU A 171 21.87 -8.29 -4.59
N HIS A 172 23.16 -8.24 -4.89
CA HIS A 172 23.88 -9.29 -5.62
C HIS A 172 24.38 -10.45 -4.73
N GLU A 173 23.93 -10.54 -3.48
CA GLU A 173 24.29 -11.60 -2.51
C GLU A 173 25.82 -11.77 -2.31
N LEU A 174 26.61 -10.71 -2.49
CA LEU A 174 28.09 -10.74 -2.39
C LEU A 174 28.61 -10.61 -0.96
N LEU A 175 27.83 -9.99 -0.06
CA LEU A 175 28.17 -9.85 1.35
C LEU A 175 27.37 -10.82 2.22
N SER A 176 28.02 -11.36 3.25
CA SER A 176 27.33 -12.15 4.26
C SER A 176 26.58 -11.29 5.29
N GLY A 177 25.61 -11.90 5.96
CA GLY A 177 24.88 -11.27 7.05
C GLY A 177 23.63 -10.50 6.59
N SER A 178 23.23 -9.50 7.38
CA SER A 178 21.99 -8.76 7.16
C SER A 178 22.30 -7.29 6.97
N MET A 179 21.92 -6.75 5.80
CA MET A 179 22.04 -5.32 5.51
C MET A 179 21.35 -4.47 6.57
N GLU A 180 20.12 -4.82 6.97
CA GLU A 180 19.38 -4.09 8.00
C GLU A 180 20.12 -4.06 9.34
N LYS A 181 20.84 -5.13 9.70
CA LYS A 181 21.69 -5.13 10.90
C LYS A 181 22.86 -4.16 10.74
N THR A 182 23.58 -4.22 9.63
CA THR A 182 24.73 -3.37 9.35
C THR A 182 24.34 -1.89 9.37
N VAL A 183 23.28 -1.51 8.64
CA VAL A 183 22.79 -0.13 8.58
C VAL A 183 22.33 0.34 9.95
N ARG A 184 21.62 -0.49 10.73
CA ARG A 184 21.20 -0.13 12.09
C ARG A 184 22.37 0.16 13.02
N GLU A 185 23.43 -0.63 12.95
CA GLU A 185 24.67 -0.41 13.74
C GLU A 185 25.37 0.89 13.31
N CYS A 186 25.43 1.17 12.00
CA CYS A 186 25.93 2.43 11.47
C CYS A 186 25.11 3.63 11.98
N LEU A 187 23.79 3.58 11.90
CA LEU A 187 22.90 4.65 12.39
C LEU A 187 23.01 4.85 13.92
N TYR A 188 23.28 3.79 14.67
CA TYR A 188 23.54 3.91 16.10
C TYR A 188 24.83 4.68 16.37
N LEU A 189 25.91 4.37 15.65
CA LEU A 189 27.17 5.11 15.73
C LEU A 189 26.99 6.56 15.28
N GLU A 190 26.24 6.79 14.20
CA GLU A 190 25.93 8.13 13.68
C GLU A 190 25.22 8.98 14.74
N TYR A 191 24.26 8.38 15.45
CA TYR A 191 23.56 9.05 16.53
C TYR A 191 24.51 9.39 17.70
N GLN A 192 25.35 8.45 18.12
CA GLN A 192 26.23 8.60 19.28
C GLN A 192 27.44 9.50 18.99
N GLY A 193 27.94 9.50 17.75
CA GLY A 193 29.10 10.28 17.29
C GLY A 193 28.79 11.76 17.09
N ASN A 194 27.54 12.10 16.77
CA ASN A 194 27.13 13.46 16.43
C ASN A 194 26.47 14.24 17.57
N ARG A 195 26.56 15.56 17.45
CA ARG A 195 25.89 16.51 18.35
C ARG A 195 24.39 16.54 18.05
N LEU A 196 23.60 16.85 19.06
CA LEU A 196 22.13 16.85 18.99
C LEU A 196 21.60 17.63 17.77
N GLU A 197 22.19 18.78 17.48
CA GLU A 197 21.83 19.66 16.36
C GLU A 197 22.07 19.06 14.97
N ASP A 198 23.04 18.14 14.84
CA ASP A 198 23.50 17.59 13.56
C ASP A 198 22.90 16.20 13.28
N ARG A 199 22.55 15.44 14.34
CA ARG A 199 22.04 14.04 14.24
C ARG A 199 20.95 13.82 13.20
N ALA A 200 20.03 14.76 13.03
CA ALA A 200 18.91 14.59 12.09
C ALA A 200 19.39 14.61 10.63
N GLU A 201 20.30 15.51 10.28
CA GLU A 201 20.85 15.58 8.94
C GLU A 201 21.68 14.34 8.61
N GLU A 202 22.58 13.99 9.52
CA GLU A 202 23.51 12.88 9.33
C GLU A 202 22.80 11.52 9.25
N LEU A 203 21.79 11.28 10.10
CA LEU A 203 21.00 10.05 10.02
C LEU A 203 20.27 9.91 8.68
N LEU A 204 19.66 10.99 8.18
CA LEU A 204 18.96 10.91 6.90
C LEU A 204 19.95 10.75 5.74
N CYS A 205 21.09 11.42 5.80
CA CYS A 205 22.19 11.28 4.85
C CYS A 205 22.63 9.82 4.77
N MET A 206 22.93 9.20 5.92
CA MET A 206 23.33 7.80 5.99
C MET A 206 22.25 6.84 5.47
N ILE A 207 20.98 7.04 5.83
CA ILE A 207 19.87 6.25 5.28
C ILE A 207 19.80 6.36 3.75
N HIS A 208 20.04 7.56 3.21
CA HIS A 208 20.02 7.79 1.76
C HIS A 208 21.20 7.11 1.06
N ASN A 209 22.40 7.21 1.62
CA ASN A 209 23.61 6.60 1.07
C ASN A 209 23.48 5.07 1.00
N PHE A 210 22.95 4.45 2.06
CA PHE A 210 22.66 3.02 2.06
C PHE A 210 21.38 2.64 1.30
N GLN A 211 20.58 3.61 0.84
CA GLN A 211 19.25 3.40 0.24
C GLN A 211 18.27 2.58 1.12
N CYS A 212 18.51 2.52 2.43
CA CYS A 212 17.87 1.57 3.33
C CYS A 212 16.78 2.24 4.20
N TYR A 213 15.63 2.54 3.60
CA TYR A 213 14.50 3.17 4.28
C TYR A 213 13.64 2.21 5.13
N SER A 214 13.98 0.91 5.17
CA SER A 214 13.27 -0.07 5.99
C SER A 214 13.71 -0.05 7.45
N VAL A 215 14.92 0.41 7.74
CA VAL A 215 15.46 0.46 9.11
C VAL A 215 14.70 1.48 9.94
N ARG A 216 14.22 1.00 11.09
CA ARG A 216 13.36 1.75 11.99
C ARG A 216 14.18 2.42 13.08
N LEU A 217 13.82 3.66 13.46
CA LEU A 217 14.45 4.36 14.58
C LEU A 217 14.24 3.60 15.90
N GLU A 218 13.13 2.85 16.02
CA GLU A 218 12.89 1.94 17.15
C GLU A 218 13.95 0.85 17.27
N ASP A 219 14.49 0.35 16.15
CA ASP A 219 15.53 -0.68 16.18
C ASP A 219 16.89 -0.06 16.56
N VAL A 220 17.16 1.17 16.12
CA VAL A 220 18.36 1.93 16.52
C VAL A 220 18.36 2.16 18.05
N LEU A 221 17.20 2.44 18.65
CA LEU A 221 17.06 2.56 20.11
C LEU A 221 17.38 1.27 20.88
N GLN A 222 17.26 0.10 20.24
CA GLN A 222 17.56 -1.20 20.84
C GLN A 222 19.00 -1.66 20.55
N THR A 223 19.78 -0.84 19.84
CA THR A 223 21.14 -1.16 19.45
C THR A 223 22.13 -0.67 20.51
N GLY A 224 23.25 -1.39 20.65
CA GLY A 224 24.30 -1.06 21.61
C GLY A 224 23.94 -1.33 23.07
N ASN A 225 24.85 -0.93 23.95
CA ASN A 225 24.81 -1.26 25.38
C ASN A 225 24.11 -0.20 26.24
N PHE A 226 23.80 0.97 25.67
CA PHE A 226 23.25 2.11 26.37
C PHE A 226 22.08 2.74 25.61
N GLU A 227 21.13 3.30 26.36
CA GLU A 227 20.05 4.11 25.79
C GLU A 227 20.61 5.31 25.01
N LEU A 228 19.91 5.70 23.95
CA LEU A 228 20.30 6.86 23.14
C LEU A 228 20.20 8.15 23.97
N PRO A 229 21.29 8.93 24.09
CA PRO A 229 21.28 10.17 24.86
C PRO A 229 20.34 11.20 24.22
N GLU A 230 19.66 11.99 25.05
CA GLU A 230 18.87 13.15 24.63
C GLU A 230 17.72 12.82 23.64
N PHE A 231 17.27 11.56 23.58
CA PHE A 231 16.27 11.12 22.60
C PHE A 231 14.99 11.96 22.59
N GLU A 232 14.49 12.35 23.77
CA GLU A 232 13.31 13.22 23.91
C GLU A 232 13.51 14.62 23.30
N GLN A 233 14.75 15.12 23.27
CA GLN A 233 15.10 16.41 22.63
C GLN A 233 15.36 16.24 21.13
N PHE A 234 15.90 15.08 20.74
CA PHE A 234 16.19 14.75 19.34
C PHE A 234 14.92 14.53 18.52
N LEU A 235 13.92 13.82 19.06
CA LEU A 235 12.74 13.39 18.30
C LEU A 235 11.99 14.55 17.62
N PRO A 236 11.76 15.72 18.28
CA PRO A 236 11.19 16.88 17.60
C PRO A 236 12.05 17.43 16.46
N LEU A 237 13.38 17.44 16.61
CA LEU A 237 14.31 17.88 15.56
C LEU A 237 14.26 16.93 14.35
N TRP A 238 14.19 15.63 14.62
CA TRP A 238 14.04 14.60 13.59
C TRP A 238 12.75 14.76 12.79
N ILE A 239 11.62 14.99 13.48
CA ILE A 239 10.32 15.26 12.84
C ILE A 239 10.35 16.55 12.03
N GLU A 240 11.01 17.60 12.52
CA GLU A 240 11.17 18.85 11.79
C GLU A 240 11.97 18.65 10.51
N TYR A 241 13.10 17.97 10.61
CA TYR A 241 13.99 17.70 9.49
C TYR A 241 13.33 16.81 8.43
N LEU A 242 12.69 15.69 8.83
CA LEU A 242 11.96 14.84 7.88
C LEU A 242 10.80 15.59 7.20
N GLY A 243 10.14 16.48 7.91
CA GLY A 243 9.01 17.25 7.39
C GLY A 243 9.36 18.27 6.30
N THR A 244 10.63 18.66 6.17
CA THR A 244 11.12 19.54 5.09
C THR A 244 11.54 18.75 3.84
N HIS A 245 11.63 17.43 3.93
CA HIS A 245 12.06 16.56 2.83
C HIS A 245 10.88 15.85 2.16
N SER A 246 11.09 15.42 0.92
CA SER A 246 10.10 14.70 0.11
C SER A 246 10.61 13.34 -0.30
N GLY A 247 9.72 12.35 -0.38
CA GLY A 247 10.06 10.99 -0.82
C GLY A 247 9.21 9.97 -0.08
N MET A 248 9.01 8.79 -0.68
CA MET A 248 8.22 7.74 -0.04
C MET A 248 8.91 7.23 1.24
N GLY A 249 10.24 7.02 1.19
CA GLY A 249 11.04 6.62 2.36
C GLY A 249 10.97 7.62 3.51
N VAL A 250 11.14 8.92 3.23
CA VAL A 250 11.02 10.00 4.23
C VAL A 250 9.66 10.00 4.92
N LYS A 251 8.57 9.77 4.16
CA LYS A 251 7.22 9.69 4.75
C LYS A 251 7.06 8.52 5.71
N ILE A 252 7.70 7.38 5.42
CA ILE A 252 7.70 6.21 6.31
C ILE A 252 8.39 6.56 7.63
N LEU A 253 9.57 7.17 7.56
CA LEU A 253 10.32 7.62 8.74
C LEU A 253 9.55 8.66 9.55
N LEU A 254 8.88 9.62 8.89
CA LEU A 254 8.11 10.67 9.57
C LEU A 254 6.91 10.10 10.31
N LYS A 255 6.23 9.12 9.71
CA LYS A 255 5.13 8.38 10.35
C LYS A 255 5.60 7.61 11.57
N GLU A 256 6.75 6.94 11.48
CA GLU A 256 7.37 6.28 12.62
C GLU A 256 7.68 7.29 13.72
N ALA A 257 8.40 8.38 13.40
CA ALA A 257 8.80 9.38 14.38
C ALA A 257 7.59 10.01 15.10
N GLN A 258 6.52 10.33 14.37
CA GLN A 258 5.27 10.79 15.00
C GLN A 258 4.68 9.75 15.95
N SER A 259 4.75 8.46 15.60
CA SER A 259 4.22 7.38 16.45
C SER A 259 4.98 7.24 17.78
N MET A 260 6.22 7.74 17.86
CA MET A 260 7.06 7.72 19.05
C MET A 260 6.78 8.90 19.99
N LEU A 261 6.11 9.96 19.51
CA LEU A 261 5.63 11.04 20.36
C LEU A 261 4.59 10.53 21.36
N GLN A 262 4.58 11.12 22.55
CA GLN A 262 3.66 10.74 23.62
C GLN A 262 2.56 11.78 23.85
N ASP A 263 2.85 13.05 23.56
CA ASP A 263 1.91 14.14 23.72
C ASP A 263 0.93 14.17 22.53
N GLU A 264 -0.33 13.88 22.80
CA GLU A 264 -1.38 13.81 21.77
C GLU A 264 -1.60 15.14 21.04
N GLN A 265 -1.30 16.27 21.69
CA GLN A 265 -1.38 17.60 21.08
C GLN A 265 -0.20 17.80 20.13
N GLN A 266 1.02 17.42 20.51
CA GLN A 266 2.20 17.47 19.66
C GLN A 266 2.06 16.55 18.43
N ILE A 267 1.50 15.35 18.61
CA ILE A 267 1.15 14.44 17.52
C ILE A 267 0.24 15.14 16.51
N LEU A 268 -0.83 15.77 17.00
CA LEU A 268 -1.80 16.47 16.16
C LEU A 268 -1.22 17.73 15.51
N ASP A 269 -0.38 18.50 16.21
CA ASP A 269 0.31 19.67 15.67
C ASP A 269 1.30 19.30 14.57
N THR A 270 1.95 18.14 14.69
CA THR A 270 2.78 17.57 13.62
C THR A 270 1.95 17.25 12.37
N ALA A 271 0.79 16.59 12.55
CA ALA A 271 -0.12 16.31 11.43
C ALA A 271 -0.66 17.59 10.77
N ARG A 272 -0.95 18.63 11.56
CA ARG A 272 -1.35 19.95 11.07
C ARG A 272 -0.28 20.60 10.21
N LYS A 273 0.98 20.62 10.71
CA LYS A 273 2.13 21.24 10.02
C LYS A 273 2.36 20.60 8.65
N TYR A 274 2.20 19.28 8.54
CA TYR A 274 2.53 18.52 7.33
C TYR A 274 1.32 17.97 6.57
N ALA A 275 0.12 18.54 6.77
CA ALA A 275 -1.13 18.06 6.15
C ALA A 275 -1.07 17.94 4.62
N ASN A 276 -0.30 18.84 3.96
CA ASN A 276 -0.18 18.88 2.50
C ASN A 276 0.92 17.95 1.96
N THR A 277 1.96 17.67 2.74
CA THR A 277 3.12 16.86 2.32
C THR A 277 2.98 15.40 2.74
N CYS A 278 2.45 15.15 3.94
CA CYS A 278 2.20 13.83 4.51
C CYS A 278 0.81 13.78 5.21
N PRO A 279 -0.30 13.79 4.45
CA PRO A 279 -1.65 13.63 5.01
C PRO A 279 -1.83 12.30 5.77
N GLU A 280 -0.98 11.30 5.53
CA GLU A 280 -1.00 10.00 6.20
C GLU A 280 -0.81 10.11 7.72
N LEU A 281 -0.24 11.21 8.21
CA LEU A 281 -0.12 11.48 9.66
C LEU A 281 -1.50 11.63 10.32
N TYR A 282 -2.45 12.32 9.68
CA TYR A 282 -3.83 12.38 10.18
C TYR A 282 -4.49 11.01 10.16
N LYS A 283 -4.29 10.27 9.07
CA LYS A 283 -4.82 8.91 8.94
C LYS A 283 -4.32 8.00 10.06
N GLN A 284 -3.02 8.07 10.37
CA GLN A 284 -2.39 7.30 11.45
C GLN A 284 -3.01 7.61 12.82
N ILE A 285 -3.25 8.90 13.13
CA ILE A 285 -3.93 9.30 14.38
C ILE A 285 -5.31 8.63 14.49
N LEU A 286 -6.08 8.67 13.41
CA LEU A 286 -7.40 8.06 13.37
C LEU A 286 -7.32 6.54 13.52
N GLU A 287 -6.44 5.86 12.78
CA GLU A 287 -6.32 4.39 12.83
C GLU A 287 -5.88 3.85 14.20
N GLN A 288 -5.09 4.62 14.95
CA GLN A 288 -4.55 4.20 16.25
C GLN A 288 -5.56 4.32 17.40
N ASN A 289 -6.71 4.97 17.20
CA ASN A 289 -7.68 5.09 18.29
C ASN A 289 -8.37 3.74 18.57
N SER A 290 -8.06 3.17 19.73
CA SER A 290 -8.71 1.97 20.27
C SER A 290 -9.70 2.28 21.40
N ASP A 291 -9.82 3.54 21.80
CA ASP A 291 -10.63 3.98 22.95
C ASP A 291 -11.95 4.60 22.47
N PRO A 292 -13.11 3.95 22.72
CA PRO A 292 -14.42 4.48 22.31
C PRO A 292 -14.73 5.86 22.92
N ASP A 293 -14.21 6.18 24.09
CA ASP A 293 -14.47 7.47 24.76
C ASP A 293 -13.84 8.64 23.98
N LYS A 294 -12.85 8.36 23.12
CA LYS A 294 -12.18 9.35 22.26
C LYS A 294 -12.85 9.53 20.90
N ASN A 295 -13.90 8.77 20.57
CA ASN A 295 -14.53 8.80 19.24
C ASN A 295 -15.00 10.19 18.83
N GLN A 296 -15.60 10.98 19.74
CA GLN A 296 -16.03 12.35 19.46
C GLN A 296 -14.84 13.25 19.06
N ARG A 297 -13.70 13.07 19.72
CA ARG A 297 -12.46 13.79 19.40
C ARG A 297 -11.87 13.32 18.07
N MET A 298 -11.84 12.02 17.80
CA MET A 298 -11.36 11.47 16.53
C MET A 298 -12.20 11.97 15.36
N MET A 299 -13.52 12.02 15.51
CA MET A 299 -14.40 12.64 14.52
C MET A 299 -14.03 14.11 14.26
N SER A 300 -13.77 14.88 15.32
CA SER A 300 -13.39 16.30 15.21
C SER A 300 -12.03 16.47 14.50
N ILE A 301 -11.04 15.64 14.81
CA ILE A 301 -9.73 15.60 14.14
C ILE A 301 -9.89 15.22 12.67
N GLY A 302 -10.76 14.26 12.37
CA GLY A 302 -11.04 13.83 11.00
C GLY A 302 -11.66 14.95 10.16
N ILE A 303 -12.65 15.67 10.68
CA ILE A 303 -13.24 16.85 10.03
C ILE A 303 -12.16 17.91 9.78
N GLU A 304 -11.34 18.20 10.79
CA GLU A 304 -10.22 19.12 10.70
C GLU A 304 -9.24 18.75 9.56
N ALA A 305 -8.95 17.45 9.41
CA ALA A 305 -8.10 16.93 8.36
C ALA A 305 -8.73 17.13 6.96
N LEU A 306 -10.04 16.89 6.81
CA LEU A 306 -10.76 17.12 5.55
C LEU A 306 -10.74 18.59 5.10
N GLU A 307 -10.69 19.53 6.04
CA GLU A 307 -10.58 20.97 5.74
C GLU A 307 -9.17 21.40 5.33
N ARG A 308 -8.13 20.70 5.80
CA ARG A 308 -6.71 21.05 5.54
C ARG A 308 -6.13 20.34 4.32
N ILE A 309 -6.50 19.09 4.11
CA ILE A 309 -5.92 18.25 3.07
C ILE A 309 -6.61 18.56 1.74
N SER A 310 -5.82 18.68 0.67
CA SER A 310 -6.33 18.97 -0.66
C SER A 310 -7.34 17.92 -1.17
N GLU A 311 -8.37 18.42 -1.86
CA GLU A 311 -9.52 17.62 -2.32
C GLU A 311 -9.19 16.52 -3.32
N ASN A 312 -7.97 16.41 -3.88
CA ASN A 312 -7.64 15.44 -4.93
C ASN A 312 -6.65 14.36 -4.48
N THR A 313 -6.67 13.98 -3.21
CA THR A 313 -5.75 12.98 -2.65
C THR A 313 -6.50 11.74 -2.18
N LYS A 314 -6.02 10.56 -2.57
CA LYS A 314 -6.61 9.27 -2.16
C LYS A 314 -6.64 9.11 -0.63
N VAL A 315 -5.60 9.56 0.06
CA VAL A 315 -5.50 9.54 1.53
C VAL A 315 -6.62 10.34 2.19
N ARG A 316 -7.04 11.49 1.62
CA ARG A 316 -8.18 12.26 2.12
C ARG A 316 -9.48 11.47 2.04
N SER A 317 -9.66 10.67 1.00
CA SER A 317 -10.82 9.77 0.91
C SER A 317 -10.82 8.73 2.03
N GLU A 318 -9.67 8.16 2.36
CA GLU A 318 -9.54 7.15 3.42
C GLU A 318 -9.78 7.76 4.80
N ILE A 319 -9.25 8.95 5.04
CA ILE A 319 -9.51 9.77 6.24
C ILE A 319 -11.01 10.06 6.37
N ALA A 320 -11.68 10.42 5.27
CA ALA A 320 -13.12 10.67 5.29
C ALA A 320 -13.90 9.43 5.74
N LEU A 321 -13.56 8.23 5.26
CA LEU A 321 -14.24 7.00 5.68
C LEU A 321 -13.94 6.60 7.13
N LEU A 322 -12.72 6.83 7.62
CA LEU A 322 -12.40 6.67 9.05
C LEU A 322 -13.18 7.66 9.91
N THR A 323 -13.30 8.91 9.46
CA THR A 323 -14.08 9.95 10.12
C THR A 323 -15.57 9.58 10.15
N ALA A 324 -16.10 9.05 9.05
CA ALA A 324 -17.47 8.56 8.95
C ALA A 324 -17.74 7.42 9.94
N LYS A 325 -16.79 6.50 10.14
CA LYS A 325 -16.88 5.46 11.17
C LYS A 325 -17.08 6.07 12.56
N TYR A 326 -16.25 7.04 12.94
CA TYR A 326 -16.41 7.74 14.23
C TYR A 326 -17.71 8.54 14.30
N ALA A 327 -18.16 9.13 13.21
CA ALA A 327 -19.45 9.82 13.15
C ALA A 327 -20.63 8.85 13.38
N CYS A 328 -20.59 7.65 12.81
CA CYS A 328 -21.58 6.59 13.07
C CYS A 328 -21.60 6.22 14.56
N GLU A 329 -20.44 6.02 15.16
CA GLU A 329 -20.31 5.65 16.59
C GLU A 329 -20.82 6.78 17.52
N ASN A 330 -20.79 8.04 17.07
CA ASN A 330 -21.34 9.19 17.79
C ASN A 330 -22.79 9.53 17.39
N ASN A 331 -23.46 8.73 16.57
CA ASN A 331 -24.80 8.98 16.03
C ASN A 331 -24.93 10.34 15.30
N GLN A 332 -23.89 10.75 14.57
CA GLN A 332 -23.82 12.01 13.81
C GLN A 332 -24.05 11.76 12.32
N GLU A 333 -25.28 11.40 11.93
CA GLU A 333 -25.65 11.02 10.55
C GLU A 333 -25.27 12.09 9.50
N SER A 334 -25.48 13.37 9.81
CA SER A 334 -25.11 14.47 8.91
C SER A 334 -23.60 14.53 8.61
N VAL A 335 -22.77 14.15 9.60
CA VAL A 335 -21.31 14.08 9.44
C VAL A 335 -20.92 12.85 8.65
N CYS A 336 -21.62 11.72 8.82
CA CYS A 336 -21.40 10.52 7.99
C CYS A 336 -21.61 10.83 6.50
N GLU A 337 -22.73 11.45 6.14
CA GLU A 337 -23.01 11.82 4.76
C GLU A 337 -22.02 12.83 4.18
N TYR A 338 -21.64 13.84 4.98
CA TYR A 338 -20.57 14.77 4.61
C TYR A 338 -19.28 14.02 4.29
N CYS A 339 -18.87 13.11 5.17
CA CYS A 339 -17.66 12.31 4.98
C CYS A 339 -17.74 11.40 3.74
N TRP A 340 -18.88 10.77 3.44
CA TRP A 340 -19.03 9.97 2.22
C TRP A 340 -18.97 10.84 0.96
N LEU A 341 -19.49 12.06 1.00
CA LEU A 341 -19.36 13.03 -0.08
C LEU A 341 -17.90 13.46 -0.27
N GLU A 342 -17.16 13.71 0.81
CA GLU A 342 -15.73 14.05 0.75
C GLU A 342 -14.86 12.88 0.28
N ALA A 343 -15.21 11.63 0.64
CA ALA A 343 -14.60 10.44 0.07
C ALA A 343 -14.81 10.35 -1.44
N PHE A 344 -16.05 10.53 -1.90
CA PHE A 344 -16.36 10.54 -3.33
C PHE A 344 -15.68 11.69 -4.06
N ARG A 345 -15.58 12.89 -3.45
CA ARG A 345 -14.87 14.03 -4.04
C ARG A 345 -13.38 13.74 -4.21
N SER A 346 -12.76 13.11 -3.21
CA SER A 346 -11.31 12.91 -3.19
C SER A 346 -10.80 11.73 -3.98
N ASN A 347 -11.64 10.72 -4.14
CA ASN A 347 -11.35 9.57 -4.97
C ASN A 347 -12.65 9.09 -5.62
N PRO A 348 -13.07 9.67 -6.75
CA PRO A 348 -14.32 9.27 -7.40
C PRO A 348 -14.29 7.80 -7.82
N SER A 349 -15.28 7.03 -7.38
CA SER A 349 -15.45 5.62 -7.74
C SER A 349 -16.93 5.24 -7.75
N LEU A 350 -17.27 4.13 -8.40
CA LEU A 350 -18.64 3.60 -8.37
C LEU A 350 -19.06 3.26 -6.93
N VAL A 351 -18.18 2.65 -6.14
CA VAL A 351 -18.46 2.27 -4.75
C VAL A 351 -18.79 3.49 -3.91
N HIS A 352 -17.99 4.55 -4.01
CA HIS A 352 -18.22 5.80 -3.26
C HIS A 352 -19.53 6.48 -3.64
N TYR A 353 -19.84 6.52 -4.94
CA TYR A 353 -21.11 7.06 -5.43
C TYR A 353 -22.30 6.25 -4.88
N LEU A 354 -22.24 4.92 -4.96
CA LEU A 354 -23.32 4.05 -4.47
C LEU A 354 -23.48 4.16 -2.95
N ARG A 355 -22.37 4.24 -2.19
CA ARG A 355 -22.39 4.43 -0.73
C ARG A 355 -23.09 5.73 -0.38
N LEU A 356 -22.65 6.84 -0.97
CA LEU A 356 -23.26 8.16 -0.76
C LEU A 356 -24.76 8.18 -1.09
N ARG A 357 -25.18 7.44 -2.12
CA ARG A 357 -26.57 7.40 -2.56
C ARG A 357 -27.47 6.50 -1.73
N PHE A 358 -26.99 5.34 -1.32
CA PHE A 358 -27.85 4.27 -0.78
C PHE A 358 -27.68 3.99 0.71
N CYS A 359 -26.62 4.51 1.34
CA CYS A 359 -26.39 4.38 2.78
C CYS A 359 -26.84 5.62 3.57
N GLY A 360 -27.01 6.77 2.92
CA GLY A 360 -27.55 7.99 3.53
C GLY A 360 -29.06 8.14 3.34
N ASP A 361 -29.65 8.97 4.19
CA ASP A 361 -31.08 9.28 4.14
C ASP A 361 -31.37 10.50 3.25
N ASN A 362 -30.36 11.32 2.96
CA ASN A 362 -30.53 12.60 2.26
C ASN A 362 -29.83 12.68 0.90
N TRP A 363 -30.12 11.71 0.02
CA TRP A 363 -29.60 11.71 -1.35
C TRP A 363 -29.88 13.01 -2.11
N GLU A 364 -31.06 13.62 -1.95
CA GLU A 364 -31.43 14.82 -2.71
C GLU A 364 -30.52 16.03 -2.42
N ASN A 365 -30.03 16.17 -1.19
CA ASN A 365 -29.04 17.21 -0.86
C ASN A 365 -27.69 16.94 -1.53
N ASN A 366 -27.25 15.69 -1.56
CA ASN A 366 -25.93 15.30 -2.07
C ASN A 366 -25.90 15.17 -3.60
N LYS A 367 -27.04 14.92 -4.24
CA LYS A 367 -27.18 14.70 -5.69
C LYS A 367 -26.54 15.80 -6.52
N ARG A 368 -26.74 17.07 -6.15
CA ARG A 368 -26.17 18.21 -6.91
C ARG A 368 -24.65 18.25 -6.81
N GLN A 369 -24.08 17.94 -5.64
CA GLN A 369 -22.63 17.91 -5.45
C GLN A 369 -22.02 16.69 -6.14
N ALA A 370 -22.65 15.52 -6.02
CA ALA A 370 -22.24 14.31 -6.73
C ALA A 370 -22.24 14.54 -8.25
N ALA A 371 -23.25 15.21 -8.81
CA ALA A 371 -23.31 15.54 -10.23
C ALA A 371 -22.17 16.46 -10.69
N LYS A 372 -21.74 17.43 -9.86
CA LYS A 372 -20.57 18.28 -10.17
C LYS A 372 -19.28 17.47 -10.21
N ILE A 373 -19.09 16.57 -9.25
CA ILE A 373 -17.93 15.65 -9.23
C ILE A 373 -17.95 14.77 -10.50
N CYS A 374 -19.11 14.22 -10.85
CA CYS A 374 -19.29 13.43 -12.07
C CYS A 374 -18.88 14.21 -13.32
N GLN A 375 -19.25 15.48 -13.45
CA GLN A 375 -18.88 16.30 -14.62
C GLN A 375 -17.37 16.46 -14.79
N GLY A 376 -16.61 16.47 -13.70
CA GLY A 376 -15.14 16.49 -13.74
C GLY A 376 -14.53 15.24 -14.38
N LEU A 377 -15.21 14.09 -14.29
CA LEU A 377 -14.70 12.80 -14.77
C LEU A 377 -14.67 12.65 -16.28
N TYR A 378 -15.47 13.43 -17.02
CA TYR A 378 -15.56 13.31 -18.48
C TYR A 378 -14.18 13.35 -19.18
N LYS A 379 -13.21 14.06 -18.60
CA LYS A 379 -11.85 14.20 -19.14
C LYS A 379 -10.84 13.21 -18.57
N THR A 380 -11.09 12.63 -17.40
CA THR A 380 -10.11 11.84 -16.66
C THR A 380 -10.45 10.35 -16.61
N ASP A 381 -11.74 10.02 -16.55
CA ASP A 381 -12.26 8.64 -16.55
C ASP A 381 -13.63 8.60 -17.24
N ASN A 382 -13.59 8.33 -18.55
CA ASN A 382 -14.77 8.35 -19.39
C ASN A 382 -15.72 7.15 -19.11
N GLU A 383 -15.16 6.00 -18.73
CA GLU A 383 -15.95 4.80 -18.41
C GLU A 383 -16.76 5.01 -17.13
N LEU A 384 -16.10 5.49 -16.05
CA LEU A 384 -16.79 5.85 -14.81
C LEU A 384 -17.79 6.99 -15.03
N TYR A 385 -17.43 8.01 -15.82
CA TYR A 385 -18.35 9.10 -16.16
C TYR A 385 -19.69 8.58 -16.71
N PHE A 386 -19.66 7.74 -17.74
CA PHE A 386 -20.88 7.19 -18.32
C PHE A 386 -21.60 6.22 -17.37
N MET A 387 -20.87 5.48 -16.52
CA MET A 387 -21.49 4.66 -15.47
C MET A 387 -22.30 5.53 -14.51
N LEU A 388 -21.74 6.64 -14.04
CA LEU A 388 -22.43 7.52 -13.10
C LEU A 388 -23.60 8.27 -13.76
N LEU A 389 -23.49 8.64 -15.04
CA LEU A 389 -24.63 9.12 -15.82
C LEU A 389 -25.77 8.09 -15.89
N PHE A 390 -25.43 6.81 -16.09
CA PHE A 390 -26.42 5.73 -16.08
C PHE A 390 -27.16 5.65 -14.74
N TRP A 391 -26.44 5.67 -13.61
CA TRP A 391 -27.07 5.68 -12.28
C TRP A 391 -27.89 6.96 -12.02
N ASN A 392 -27.48 8.10 -12.60
CA ASN A 392 -28.21 9.37 -12.56
C ASN A 392 -29.43 9.40 -13.50
N LYS A 393 -29.75 8.30 -14.20
CA LYS A 393 -30.89 8.16 -15.12
C LYS A 393 -30.77 9.01 -16.41
N GLU A 394 -29.55 9.42 -16.76
CA GLU A 394 -29.23 10.16 -17.99
C GLU A 394 -29.11 9.21 -19.21
N PHE A 395 -30.10 8.34 -19.39
CA PHE A 395 -30.03 7.18 -20.29
C PHE A 395 -29.82 7.57 -21.76
N ASP A 396 -30.45 8.65 -22.23
CA ASP A 396 -30.31 9.10 -23.61
C ASP A 396 -28.87 9.53 -23.91
N THR A 397 -28.23 10.24 -22.98
CA THR A 397 -26.82 10.65 -23.11
C THR A 397 -25.90 9.43 -23.11
N VAL A 398 -26.12 8.48 -22.19
CA VAL A 398 -25.34 7.22 -22.13
C VAL A 398 -25.48 6.44 -23.43
N MET A 399 -26.70 6.29 -23.94
CA MET A 399 -26.97 5.63 -25.21
C MET A 399 -26.32 6.36 -26.38
N ALA A 400 -26.47 7.67 -26.48
CA ALA A 400 -26.01 8.43 -27.63
C ALA A 400 -24.49 8.60 -27.69
N GLN A 401 -23.84 8.77 -26.54
CA GLN A 401 -22.41 9.14 -26.45
C GLN A 401 -21.56 7.99 -25.91
N GLY A 402 -21.95 7.39 -24.78
CA GLY A 402 -21.19 6.30 -24.15
C GLY A 402 -21.23 4.99 -24.94
N MET A 403 -22.31 4.76 -25.67
CA MET A 403 -22.51 3.57 -26.50
C MET A 403 -22.54 3.91 -28.00
N SER A 404 -21.52 4.64 -28.46
CA SER A 404 -21.43 5.22 -29.81
C SER A 404 -20.38 4.59 -30.73
N VAL A 405 -19.55 3.66 -30.22
CA VAL A 405 -18.52 2.95 -31.00
C VAL A 405 -19.18 2.17 -32.14
N ARG A 406 -18.70 2.38 -33.37
CA ARG A 406 -19.31 1.82 -34.59
C ARG A 406 -18.61 0.55 -35.05
N GLU A 407 -17.38 0.35 -34.60
CA GLU A 407 -16.54 -0.80 -34.89
C GLU A 407 -17.00 -2.03 -34.11
N SER A 408 -16.88 -3.20 -34.73
CA SER A 408 -17.19 -4.48 -34.09
C SER A 408 -16.09 -4.98 -33.13
N LEU A 409 -14.88 -4.43 -33.26
CA LEU A 409 -13.68 -4.76 -32.47
C LEU A 409 -13.19 -3.51 -31.71
N GLY A 410 -12.25 -3.67 -30.79
CA GLY A 410 -11.65 -2.53 -30.08
C GLY A 410 -12.49 -1.96 -28.92
N TRP A 411 -13.45 -2.71 -28.40
CA TRP A 411 -14.27 -2.27 -27.25
C TRP A 411 -13.53 -2.25 -25.91
N SER A 412 -12.29 -2.74 -25.86
CA SER A 412 -11.45 -2.60 -24.67
C SER A 412 -11.18 -1.12 -24.43
N PHE A 413 -11.31 -0.65 -23.19
CA PHE A 413 -11.17 0.77 -22.79
C PHE A 413 -12.29 1.69 -23.34
N THR A 414 -13.47 1.13 -23.58
CA THR A 414 -14.68 1.88 -23.97
C THR A 414 -15.83 1.45 -23.08
N PHE A 415 -16.81 2.33 -22.88
CA PHE A 415 -18.01 2.03 -22.09
C PHE A 415 -19.01 1.06 -22.75
N MET A 416 -18.66 0.44 -23.90
CA MET A 416 -19.60 -0.38 -24.67
C MET A 416 -20.10 -1.59 -23.88
N LYS A 417 -19.20 -2.31 -23.21
CA LYS A 417 -19.55 -3.55 -22.48
C LYS A 417 -20.35 -3.24 -21.22
N GLU A 418 -19.91 -2.22 -20.50
CA GLU A 418 -20.53 -1.68 -19.30
C GLU A 418 -21.93 -1.18 -19.62
N GLY A 419 -22.07 -0.37 -20.68
CA GLY A 419 -23.35 0.15 -21.12
C GLY A 419 -24.34 -0.96 -21.48
N ILE A 420 -23.96 -1.91 -22.35
CA ILE A 420 -24.83 -3.05 -22.70
C ILE A 420 -25.25 -3.81 -21.45
N THR A 421 -24.29 -4.12 -20.57
CA THR A 421 -24.54 -4.84 -19.33
C THR A 421 -25.52 -4.10 -18.42
N SER A 422 -25.27 -2.82 -18.15
CA SER A 422 -26.09 -1.98 -17.28
C SER A 422 -27.53 -1.87 -17.78
N PHE A 423 -27.74 -1.67 -19.08
CA PHE A 423 -29.10 -1.63 -19.62
C PHE A 423 -29.79 -3.00 -19.59
N LEU A 424 -29.08 -4.12 -19.83
CA LEU A 424 -29.68 -5.45 -19.68
C LEU A 424 -30.13 -5.72 -18.23
N LEU A 425 -29.30 -5.37 -17.24
CA LEU A 425 -29.63 -5.50 -15.82
C LEU A 425 -30.83 -4.62 -15.42
N LEU A 426 -30.89 -3.38 -15.94
CA LEU A 426 -32.03 -2.48 -15.74
C LEU A 426 -33.33 -3.04 -16.34
N LEU A 427 -33.26 -3.59 -17.55
CA LEU A 427 -34.44 -4.07 -18.28
C LEU A 427 -34.96 -5.43 -17.80
N TYR A 428 -34.15 -6.24 -17.13
CA TYR A 428 -34.57 -7.53 -16.59
C TYR A 428 -35.70 -7.39 -15.55
N GLN A 429 -36.76 -8.21 -15.62
CA GLN A 429 -37.91 -8.12 -14.70
C GLN A 429 -37.92 -9.19 -13.59
N GLY A 430 -36.97 -10.13 -13.58
CA GLY A 430 -36.89 -11.17 -12.55
C GLY A 430 -36.21 -10.70 -11.26
N THR A 431 -36.43 -11.44 -10.18
CA THR A 431 -35.81 -11.22 -8.86
C THR A 431 -34.46 -11.92 -8.74
N ASP A 432 -34.35 -13.13 -9.29
CA ASP A 432 -33.12 -13.94 -9.27
C ASP A 432 -32.31 -13.72 -10.54
N LEU A 433 -30.98 -13.63 -10.40
CA LEU A 433 -30.07 -13.44 -11.54
C LEU A 433 -29.78 -14.77 -12.25
N PRO A 434 -30.17 -14.94 -13.52
CA PRO A 434 -29.79 -16.11 -14.29
C PRO A 434 -28.33 -16.02 -14.75
N ALA A 435 -27.81 -17.12 -15.31
CA ALA A 435 -26.39 -17.30 -15.58
C ALA A 435 -25.75 -16.19 -16.46
N GLY A 436 -26.44 -15.73 -17.50
CA GLY A 436 -25.93 -14.68 -18.40
C GLY A 436 -25.81 -13.35 -17.66
N LEU A 437 -26.89 -12.87 -17.06
CA LEU A 437 -26.89 -11.61 -16.30
C LEU A 437 -25.98 -11.66 -15.08
N SER A 438 -25.86 -12.80 -14.39
CA SER A 438 -24.92 -12.99 -13.28
C SER A 438 -23.47 -12.84 -13.73
N CYS A 439 -23.10 -13.44 -14.87
CA CYS A 439 -21.77 -13.28 -15.47
C CYS A 439 -21.48 -11.81 -15.83
N LEU A 440 -22.45 -11.10 -16.41
CA LEU A 440 -22.27 -9.69 -16.75
C LEU A 440 -22.22 -8.79 -15.50
N LEU A 441 -22.98 -9.11 -14.44
CA LEU A 441 -22.88 -8.37 -13.18
C LEU A 441 -21.50 -8.54 -12.53
N ASN A 442 -20.95 -9.76 -12.56
CA ASN A 442 -19.59 -10.02 -12.09
C ASN A 442 -18.55 -9.23 -12.87
N TYR A 443 -18.74 -9.03 -14.17
CA TYR A 443 -17.89 -8.14 -14.97
C TYR A 443 -17.91 -6.70 -14.44
N ILE A 444 -19.10 -6.13 -14.16
CA ILE A 444 -19.20 -4.78 -13.55
C ILE A 444 -18.54 -4.74 -12.19
N GLN A 445 -18.81 -5.75 -11.34
CA GLN A 445 -18.22 -5.81 -10.01
C GLN A 445 -16.68 -5.78 -10.07
N GLN A 446 -16.06 -6.60 -10.92
CA GLN A 446 -14.60 -6.64 -11.07
C GLN A 446 -14.05 -5.36 -11.68
N LYS A 447 -14.69 -4.85 -12.75
CA LYS A 447 -14.26 -3.63 -13.46
C LYS A 447 -14.20 -2.39 -12.56
N TYR A 448 -15.13 -2.30 -11.60
CA TYR A 448 -15.22 -1.16 -10.68
C TYR A 448 -14.77 -1.51 -9.25
N GLU A 449 -14.08 -2.65 -9.08
CA GLU A 449 -13.54 -3.11 -7.79
C GLU A 449 -14.57 -3.08 -6.66
N PHE A 450 -15.84 -3.38 -6.98
CA PHE A 450 -16.92 -3.33 -6.00
C PHE A 450 -16.81 -4.52 -5.04
N THR A 451 -16.63 -4.24 -3.75
CA THR A 451 -16.70 -5.25 -2.70
C THR A 451 -17.69 -4.84 -1.61
N ALA A 452 -18.31 -5.82 -0.95
CA ALA A 452 -19.19 -5.55 0.18
C ALA A 452 -18.45 -4.85 1.34
N GLU A 453 -17.21 -5.25 1.61
CA GLU A 453 -16.35 -4.64 2.63
C GLU A 453 -16.11 -3.16 2.32
N GLU A 454 -15.68 -2.85 1.09
CA GLU A 454 -15.43 -1.46 0.73
C GLU A 454 -16.74 -0.69 0.74
N PHE A 455 -17.85 -1.20 0.17
CA PHE A 455 -19.13 -0.49 0.17
C PHE A 455 -19.59 -0.05 1.57
N TYR A 456 -19.49 -0.90 2.59
CA TYR A 456 -19.92 -0.58 3.95
C TYR A 456 -18.85 0.08 4.83
N LYS A 457 -17.65 0.33 4.28
CA LYS A 457 -16.60 1.06 5.00
C LYS A 457 -17.08 2.44 5.41
N GLY A 458 -16.98 2.74 6.71
CA GLY A 458 -17.41 4.02 7.28
C GLY A 458 -18.92 4.19 7.39
N THR A 459 -19.73 3.12 7.31
CA THR A 459 -21.19 3.20 7.48
C THR A 459 -21.72 2.58 8.78
N GLY A 460 -20.84 2.00 9.61
CA GLY A 460 -21.23 1.28 10.83
C GLY A 460 -21.92 -0.07 10.60
N HIS A 461 -22.12 -0.47 9.33
CA HIS A 461 -22.74 -1.73 8.96
C HIS A 461 -21.67 -2.76 8.60
N THR A 462 -21.93 -4.03 8.89
CA THR A 462 -21.17 -5.16 8.34
C THR A 462 -22.07 -5.98 7.44
N CYS A 463 -21.51 -6.56 6.39
CA CYS A 463 -22.26 -7.38 5.45
C CYS A 463 -21.64 -8.76 5.31
N THR A 464 -22.48 -9.77 5.44
CA THR A 464 -22.12 -11.18 5.25
C THR A 464 -22.46 -11.68 3.84
N LYS A 465 -23.08 -10.84 3.00
CA LYS A 465 -23.45 -11.20 1.62
C LYS A 465 -22.23 -11.15 0.70
N ASN A 466 -22.28 -11.93 -0.38
CA ASN A 466 -21.31 -11.81 -1.45
C ASN A 466 -21.47 -10.43 -2.14
N SER A 467 -20.35 -9.82 -2.54
CA SER A 467 -20.29 -8.58 -3.32
C SER A 467 -21.23 -8.56 -4.53
N THR A 468 -21.35 -9.66 -5.28
CA THR A 468 -22.27 -9.76 -6.43
C THR A 468 -23.72 -9.63 -6.00
N GLU A 469 -24.09 -10.32 -4.91
CA GLU A 469 -25.46 -10.33 -4.38
C GLU A 469 -25.85 -8.95 -3.86
N LEU A 470 -24.93 -8.29 -3.14
CA LEU A 470 -25.11 -6.93 -2.66
C LEU A 470 -25.28 -5.94 -3.82
N LEU A 471 -24.44 -6.03 -4.85
CA LEU A 471 -24.55 -5.14 -6.01
C LEU A 471 -25.89 -5.35 -6.74
N TRP A 472 -26.36 -6.60 -6.84
CA TRP A 472 -27.68 -6.88 -7.42
C TRP A 472 -28.82 -6.28 -6.58
N GLU A 473 -28.75 -6.41 -5.26
CA GLU A 473 -29.74 -5.81 -4.36
C GLU A 473 -29.81 -4.28 -4.50
N ILE A 474 -28.65 -3.61 -4.60
CA ILE A 474 -28.57 -2.17 -4.85
C ILE A 474 -29.22 -1.82 -6.20
N ILE A 475 -28.93 -2.59 -7.26
CA ILE A 475 -29.57 -2.40 -8.57
C ILE A 475 -31.09 -2.58 -8.47
N CYS A 476 -31.57 -3.62 -7.79
CA CYS A 476 -32.99 -3.88 -7.58
C CYS A 476 -33.68 -2.74 -6.82
N LYS A 477 -33.05 -2.22 -5.75
CA LYS A 477 -33.54 -1.06 -5.00
C LYS A 477 -33.65 0.17 -5.91
N TRP A 478 -32.58 0.49 -6.65
CA TRP A 478 -32.55 1.62 -7.58
C TRP A 478 -33.59 1.53 -8.69
N LYS A 479 -33.81 0.33 -9.24
CA LYS A 479 -34.80 0.10 -10.32
C LYS A 479 -36.21 0.48 -9.94
N GLN A 480 -36.58 0.39 -8.65
CA GLN A 480 -37.89 0.82 -8.16
C GLN A 480 -38.14 2.32 -8.37
N GLU A 481 -37.08 3.12 -8.48
CA GLU A 481 -37.16 4.56 -8.75
C GLU A 481 -37.13 4.92 -10.24
N VAL A 482 -36.96 3.94 -11.14
CA VAL A 482 -36.76 4.19 -12.58
C VAL A 482 -38.07 3.90 -13.32
N LYS A 483 -38.55 4.89 -14.07
CA LYS A 483 -39.71 4.74 -14.95
C LYS A 483 -39.22 4.60 -16.40
N ILE A 484 -39.55 3.48 -17.03
CA ILE A 484 -39.17 3.19 -18.42
C ILE A 484 -40.45 3.12 -19.25
N SER A 485 -40.54 3.92 -20.30
CA SER A 485 -41.66 3.84 -21.25
C SER A 485 -41.55 2.57 -22.10
N ASN A 486 -42.67 2.08 -22.61
CA ASN A 486 -42.66 0.93 -23.53
C ASN A 486 -41.85 1.25 -24.81
N GLU A 487 -41.90 2.50 -25.28
CA GLU A 487 -41.15 2.97 -26.44
C GLU A 487 -39.64 2.92 -26.18
N ASP A 488 -39.19 3.44 -25.03
CA ASP A 488 -37.78 3.40 -24.63
C ASP A 488 -37.28 1.99 -24.48
N ARG A 489 -38.06 1.12 -23.82
CA ARG A 489 -37.72 -0.30 -23.69
C ARG A 489 -37.50 -0.96 -25.05
N ILE A 490 -38.42 -0.78 -26.00
CA ILE A 490 -38.30 -1.35 -27.35
C ILE A 490 -37.07 -0.77 -28.06
N ARG A 491 -36.90 0.55 -28.00
CA ARG A 491 -35.78 1.27 -28.61
C ARG A 491 -34.43 0.77 -28.08
N TRP A 492 -34.29 0.66 -26.77
CA TRP A 492 -33.07 0.22 -26.11
C TRP A 492 -32.78 -1.26 -26.38
N MET A 493 -33.78 -2.14 -26.28
CA MET A 493 -33.63 -3.55 -26.62
C MET A 493 -33.15 -3.73 -28.07
N ASN A 494 -33.74 -3.00 -29.02
CA ASN A 494 -33.33 -3.06 -30.43
C ASN A 494 -31.89 -2.60 -30.63
N LYS A 495 -31.49 -1.48 -30.01
CA LYS A 495 -30.11 -0.99 -30.12
C LYS A 495 -29.12 -1.98 -29.50
N ILE A 496 -29.42 -2.53 -28.33
CA ILE A 496 -28.57 -3.51 -27.65
C ILE A 496 -28.42 -4.77 -28.51
N ASN A 497 -29.49 -5.27 -29.12
CA ASN A 497 -29.42 -6.41 -30.03
C ASN A 497 -28.50 -6.17 -31.22
N GLN A 498 -28.59 -4.97 -31.84
CA GLN A 498 -27.71 -4.59 -32.94
C GLN A 498 -26.24 -4.57 -32.51
N LEU A 499 -25.95 -4.00 -31.33
CA LEU A 499 -24.58 -3.95 -30.79
C LEU A 499 -24.05 -5.36 -30.47
N ILE A 500 -24.86 -6.23 -29.87
CA ILE A 500 -24.48 -7.62 -29.60
C ILE A 500 -24.22 -8.36 -30.90
N SER A 501 -25.11 -8.28 -31.90
CA SER A 501 -24.90 -8.92 -33.20
C SER A 501 -23.62 -8.41 -33.85
N LEU A 502 -23.40 -7.08 -33.89
CA LEU A 502 -22.20 -6.47 -34.45
C LEU A 502 -20.93 -7.01 -33.78
N ARG A 503 -20.92 -7.07 -32.45
CA ARG A 503 -19.79 -7.59 -31.67
C ARG A 503 -19.51 -9.05 -31.96
N VAL A 504 -20.55 -9.88 -31.92
CA VAL A 504 -20.44 -11.32 -32.17
C VAL A 504 -19.93 -11.56 -33.59
N ASP A 505 -20.51 -10.89 -34.58
CA ASP A 505 -20.12 -11.02 -35.99
C ASP A 505 -18.66 -10.61 -36.20
N GLY A 506 -18.21 -9.52 -35.58
CA GLY A 506 -16.80 -9.11 -35.61
C GLY A 506 -15.84 -10.12 -34.98
N ILE A 507 -16.17 -10.63 -33.79
CA ILE A 507 -15.35 -11.61 -33.07
C ILE A 507 -15.28 -12.95 -33.82
N MET A 508 -16.40 -13.39 -34.40
CA MET A 508 -16.47 -14.61 -35.20
C MET A 508 -15.70 -14.47 -36.52
N THR A 509 -15.79 -13.31 -37.18
CA THR A 509 -15.07 -13.05 -38.44
C THR A 509 -13.56 -12.98 -38.19
N ALA A 510 -13.13 -12.30 -37.13
CA ALA A 510 -11.73 -12.15 -36.77
C ALA A 510 -11.14 -13.37 -36.01
N ASN A 511 -11.89 -14.46 -35.85
CA ASN A 511 -11.45 -15.69 -35.16
C ASN A 511 -10.91 -15.47 -33.73
N ARG A 512 -11.41 -14.47 -32.99
CA ARG A 512 -10.88 -14.12 -31.66
C ARG A 512 -11.49 -14.99 -30.55
N ARG A 513 -11.07 -16.27 -30.50
CA ARG A 513 -11.63 -17.32 -29.61
C ARG A 513 -11.70 -16.92 -28.13
N LYS A 514 -10.76 -16.12 -27.63
CA LYS A 514 -10.74 -15.65 -26.23
C LYS A 514 -11.98 -14.84 -25.82
N TYR A 515 -12.74 -14.30 -26.77
CA TYR A 515 -13.98 -13.53 -26.50
C TYR A 515 -15.26 -14.33 -26.74
N TYR A 516 -15.19 -15.64 -27.00
CA TYR A 516 -16.38 -16.45 -27.21
C TYR A 516 -17.25 -16.55 -25.95
N HIS A 517 -16.61 -16.62 -24.79
CA HIS A 517 -17.29 -16.61 -23.49
C HIS A 517 -18.10 -15.33 -23.29
N GLU A 518 -17.47 -14.16 -23.49
CA GLU A 518 -18.10 -12.84 -23.45
C GLU A 518 -19.30 -12.74 -24.42
N CYS A 519 -19.12 -13.20 -25.66
CA CYS A 519 -20.18 -13.20 -26.66
C CYS A 519 -21.38 -14.07 -26.23
N ALA A 520 -21.11 -15.27 -25.71
CA ALA A 520 -22.15 -16.17 -25.22
C ALA A 520 -22.91 -15.60 -24.01
N ALA A 521 -22.19 -14.93 -23.09
CA ALA A 521 -22.78 -14.25 -21.94
C ALA A 521 -23.75 -13.14 -22.38
N PHE A 522 -23.35 -12.26 -23.31
CA PHE A 522 -24.23 -11.21 -23.85
C PHE A 522 -25.47 -11.77 -24.54
N ILE A 523 -25.32 -12.81 -25.36
CA ILE A 523 -26.46 -13.46 -26.03
C ILE A 523 -27.41 -14.07 -25.01
N SER A 524 -26.89 -14.78 -24.01
CA SER A 524 -27.69 -15.37 -22.93
C SER A 524 -28.42 -14.31 -22.14
N ALA A 525 -27.74 -13.25 -21.69
CA ALA A 525 -28.32 -12.17 -20.92
C ALA A 525 -29.43 -11.44 -21.68
N TYR A 526 -29.23 -11.17 -22.98
CA TYR A 526 -30.30 -10.60 -23.81
C TYR A 526 -31.51 -11.52 -23.92
N GLY A 527 -31.29 -12.84 -24.10
CA GLY A 527 -32.34 -13.84 -24.10
C GLY A 527 -33.10 -13.91 -22.77
N GLU A 528 -32.39 -13.86 -21.64
CA GLU A 528 -32.95 -13.83 -20.28
C GLU A 528 -33.83 -12.59 -20.06
N VAL A 529 -33.39 -11.42 -20.54
CA VAL A 529 -34.21 -10.20 -20.49
C VAL A 529 -35.48 -10.39 -21.32
N LYS A 530 -35.41 -10.93 -22.54
CA LYS A 530 -36.61 -11.20 -23.36
C LYS A 530 -37.59 -12.15 -22.68
N GLU A 531 -37.08 -13.24 -22.11
CA GLU A 531 -37.89 -14.25 -21.42
C GLU A 531 -38.58 -13.68 -20.18
N SER A 532 -37.89 -12.81 -19.42
CA SER A 532 -38.48 -12.14 -18.24
C SER A 532 -39.68 -11.26 -18.55
N HIS A 533 -39.87 -10.87 -19.82
CA HIS A 533 -41.03 -10.10 -20.29
C HIS A 533 -42.21 -10.98 -20.74
N GLY A 534 -42.21 -12.28 -20.40
CA GLY A 534 -43.37 -13.16 -20.50
C GLY A 534 -43.40 -14.10 -21.71
N ILE A 535 -42.31 -14.20 -22.48
CA ILE A 535 -42.21 -15.15 -23.60
C ILE A 535 -41.38 -16.36 -23.15
N ILE A 536 -42.06 -17.39 -22.67
CA ILE A 536 -41.44 -18.64 -22.19
C ILE A 536 -40.64 -19.30 -23.32
N GLY A 537 -39.38 -19.68 -23.05
CA GLY A 537 -38.50 -20.34 -24.00
C GLY A 537 -37.76 -19.40 -24.95
N GLU A 538 -38.01 -18.09 -24.87
CA GLU A 538 -37.44 -17.11 -25.79
C GLU A 538 -35.92 -17.01 -25.70
N LYS A 539 -35.37 -17.23 -24.50
CA LYS A 539 -33.91 -17.32 -24.31
C LYS A 539 -33.31 -18.39 -25.20
N ASN A 540 -33.84 -19.62 -25.15
CA ASN A 540 -33.31 -20.73 -25.92
C ASN A 540 -33.52 -20.54 -27.43
N THR A 541 -34.66 -19.99 -27.84
CA THR A 541 -34.92 -19.61 -29.24
C THR A 541 -33.89 -18.61 -29.76
N PHE A 542 -33.61 -17.55 -29.00
CA PHE A 542 -32.63 -16.53 -29.39
C PHE A 542 -31.20 -17.10 -29.46
N MET A 543 -30.79 -17.92 -28.49
CA MET A 543 -29.48 -18.59 -28.53
C MET A 543 -29.36 -19.55 -29.73
N ALA A 544 -30.45 -20.22 -30.11
CA ALA A 544 -30.49 -21.11 -31.28
C ALA A 544 -30.23 -20.37 -32.60
N GLU A 545 -30.64 -19.10 -32.72
CA GLU A 545 -30.36 -18.27 -33.90
C GLU A 545 -28.86 -18.07 -34.10
N TYR A 546 -28.12 -17.74 -33.03
CA TYR A 546 -26.67 -17.60 -33.08
C TYR A 546 -25.96 -18.92 -33.34
N ARG A 547 -26.44 -20.03 -32.76
CA ARG A 547 -25.93 -21.36 -33.10
C ARG A 547 -26.12 -21.68 -34.59
N LYS A 548 -27.29 -21.36 -35.16
CA LYS A 548 -27.60 -21.57 -36.59
C LYS A 548 -26.76 -20.67 -37.49
N ARG A 549 -26.47 -19.44 -37.08
CA ARG A 549 -25.59 -18.50 -37.79
C ARG A 549 -24.13 -18.97 -37.81
N TYR A 550 -23.67 -19.65 -36.75
CA TYR A 550 -22.28 -20.09 -36.58
C TYR A 550 -22.12 -21.61 -36.40
N PRO A 551 -22.62 -22.46 -37.33
CA PRO A 551 -22.75 -23.90 -37.11
C PRO A 551 -21.40 -24.63 -37.01
N ARG A 552 -20.33 -24.05 -37.55
CA ARG A 552 -18.97 -24.62 -37.56
C ARG A 552 -18.09 -24.14 -36.38
N ARG A 553 -18.62 -23.31 -35.48
CA ARG A 553 -17.88 -22.74 -34.35
C ARG A 553 -18.12 -23.55 -33.07
N SER A 554 -17.60 -24.78 -33.01
CA SER A 554 -17.83 -25.70 -31.89
C SER A 554 -17.49 -25.12 -30.52
N ALA A 555 -16.35 -24.44 -30.38
CA ALA A 555 -15.94 -23.80 -29.13
C ALA A 555 -16.92 -22.69 -28.68
N PHE A 556 -17.44 -21.89 -29.61
CA PHE A 556 -18.46 -20.88 -29.29
C PHE A 556 -19.79 -21.54 -28.89
N ILE A 557 -20.19 -22.60 -29.58
CA ILE A 557 -21.41 -23.36 -29.23
C ILE A 557 -21.28 -23.96 -27.84
N GLN A 558 -20.10 -24.43 -27.43
CA GLN A 558 -19.86 -24.91 -26.07
C GLN A 558 -20.05 -23.79 -25.03
N GLU A 559 -19.58 -22.58 -25.31
CA GLU A 559 -19.85 -21.42 -24.45
C GLU A 559 -21.36 -21.12 -24.35
N LEU A 560 -22.10 -21.16 -25.46
CA LEU A 560 -23.57 -21.02 -25.41
C LEU A 560 -24.23 -22.08 -24.51
N VAL A 561 -23.77 -23.34 -24.56
CA VAL A 561 -24.29 -24.41 -23.70
C VAL A 561 -24.00 -24.15 -22.22
N LYS A 562 -22.81 -23.62 -21.87
CA LYS A 562 -22.48 -23.24 -20.48
C LYS A 562 -23.45 -22.21 -19.91
N PHE A 563 -24.00 -21.35 -20.77
CA PHE A 563 -25.01 -20.36 -20.39
C PHE A 563 -26.46 -20.84 -20.54
N GLY A 564 -26.68 -22.13 -20.76
CA GLY A 564 -28.00 -22.76 -20.73
C GLY A 564 -28.69 -22.94 -22.08
N TYR A 565 -27.96 -22.86 -23.20
CA TYR A 565 -28.49 -23.28 -24.49
C TYR A 565 -28.74 -24.80 -24.52
N VAL A 566 -29.98 -25.19 -24.79
CA VAL A 566 -30.41 -26.57 -24.99
C VAL A 566 -30.51 -26.85 -26.48
N LYS A 567 -29.78 -27.89 -26.92
CA LYS A 567 -29.57 -28.25 -28.33
C LYS A 567 -30.82 -28.73 -29.05
#